data_AF-A0A8T2IWC4-F1
#
_entry.id   AF-A0A8T2IWC4-F1
#
_cell.length_a   1.000
_cell.length_b   1.000
_cell.length_c   1.000
_cell.angle_alpha   90.00
_cell.angle_beta   90.00
_cell.angle_gamma   90.00
#
_symmetry.space_group_name_H-M   'P 1'
#
loop_
_entity.id
_entity.type
_entity.pdbx_description
1 polymer ?
#
loop_
_entity_poly.entity_id
_entity_poly.type
_entity_poly.pdbx_seq_one_letter_code
_entity_poly.pdbx_strand_id
1 'polypeptide(L)'
;VSRKYSEIEDFYQKICSNYSNVTLPPFPRKVLFVGEADIRERRVAFNKIVQAIAKERQLATSPELLDFLGLNSSDPVDQKWEKYCPYQIEEGDFFKQEPLEEPKLHIGSNPAETLDEEEEDEEVDLDPLGILK
;
A
#
# COMPACT_ATOMS: atom_id res chain seq x y z
N VAL A 1 6.77 -11.82 -7.34
CA VAL A 1 5.81 -11.16 -8.26
C VAL A 1 5.04 -10.10 -7.51
N SER A 2 5.00 -8.88 -8.04
CA SER A 2 4.19 -7.78 -7.49
C SER A 2 2.81 -7.84 -8.14
N ARG A 3 1.75 -7.99 -7.34
CA ARG A 3 0.37 -8.13 -7.82
C ARG A 3 -0.55 -7.17 -7.08
N LYS A 4 -1.53 -6.61 -7.79
CA LYS A 4 -2.56 -5.75 -7.18
C LYS A 4 -3.55 -6.60 -6.38
N TYR A 5 -4.21 -6.00 -5.40
CA TYR A 5 -5.23 -6.68 -4.60
C TYR A 5 -6.32 -7.35 -5.46
N SER A 6 -6.83 -6.64 -6.47
CA SER A 6 -7.85 -7.14 -7.38
C SER A 6 -7.38 -8.35 -8.18
N GLU A 7 -6.13 -8.33 -8.67
CA GLU A 7 -5.56 -9.47 -9.42
C GLU A 7 -5.46 -10.72 -8.54
N ILE A 8 -5.08 -10.53 -7.26
CA ILE A 8 -5.00 -11.61 -6.28
C ILE A 8 -6.41 -12.17 -5.98
N GLU A 9 -7.40 -11.30 -5.87
CA GLU A 9 -8.80 -11.68 -5.64
C GLU A 9 -9.37 -12.45 -6.82
N ASP A 10 -9.17 -11.97 -8.04
CA ASP A 10 -9.62 -12.65 -9.26
C ASP A 10 -9.00 -14.05 -9.36
N PHE A 11 -7.71 -14.16 -9.06
CA PHE A 11 -7.03 -15.46 -8.95
C PHE A 11 -7.67 -16.37 -7.91
N TYR A 12 -7.93 -15.86 -6.70
CA TYR A 12 -8.58 -16.63 -5.64
C TYR A 12 -9.96 -17.14 -6.06
N GLN A 13 -10.77 -16.30 -6.70
CA GLN A 13 -12.10 -16.69 -7.19
C GLN A 13 -12.04 -17.76 -8.28
N LYS A 14 -11.07 -17.65 -9.21
CA LYS A 14 -10.84 -18.68 -10.24
C LYS A 14 -10.52 -20.03 -9.60
N ILE A 15 -9.63 -20.04 -8.61
CA ILE A 15 -9.28 -21.26 -7.87
C ILE A 15 -10.51 -21.85 -7.17
N CYS A 16 -11.27 -21.05 -6.42
CA CYS A 16 -12.47 -21.55 -5.73
C CYS A 16 -13.54 -22.08 -6.70
N SER A 17 -13.67 -21.48 -7.89
CA SER A 17 -14.64 -21.90 -8.90
C SER A 17 -14.23 -23.21 -9.57
N ASN A 18 -12.94 -23.38 -9.89
CA ASN A 18 -12.44 -24.54 -10.63
C ASN A 18 -12.11 -25.74 -9.72
N TYR A 19 -11.83 -25.48 -8.44
CA TYR A 19 -11.39 -26.48 -7.46
C TYR A 19 -12.30 -26.49 -6.22
N SER A 20 -13.59 -26.78 -6.44
CA SER A 20 -14.61 -26.81 -5.37
C SER A 20 -14.39 -27.89 -4.30
N ASN A 21 -13.52 -28.86 -4.58
CA ASN A 21 -13.12 -29.93 -3.67
C ASN A 21 -12.11 -29.47 -2.60
N VAL A 22 -11.49 -28.29 -2.74
CA VAL A 22 -10.50 -27.79 -1.79
C VAL A 22 -11.09 -26.67 -0.93
N THR A 23 -10.89 -26.77 0.39
CA THR A 23 -11.27 -25.70 1.31
C THR A 23 -10.12 -24.73 1.50
N LEU A 24 -10.27 -23.52 0.97
CA LEU A 24 -9.29 -22.44 1.15
C LEU A 24 -9.65 -21.52 2.33
N PRO A 25 -8.65 -20.89 2.98
CA PRO A 25 -8.88 -19.83 3.95
C PRO A 25 -9.64 -18.65 3.33
N PRO A 26 -10.43 -17.92 4.12
CA PRO A 26 -11.22 -16.79 3.61
C PRO A 26 -10.32 -15.69 3.04
N PHE A 27 -10.77 -15.08 1.94
CA PHE A 27 -10.11 -13.93 1.34
C PHE A 27 -10.29 -12.67 2.20
N PRO A 28 -9.27 -11.81 2.34
CA PRO A 28 -9.43 -10.52 3.03
C PRO A 28 -10.54 -9.67 2.40
N ARG A 29 -11.09 -8.71 3.14
CA ARG A 29 -12.21 -7.87 2.66
C ARG A 29 -11.72 -6.61 1.94
N LYS A 30 -12.57 -6.14 1.01
CA LYS A 30 -12.45 -4.80 0.44
C LYS A 30 -12.88 -3.77 1.48
N VAL A 31 -12.07 -2.72 1.62
CA VAL A 31 -12.35 -1.57 2.47
C VAL A 31 -12.11 -0.31 1.63
N LEU A 32 -12.87 0.76 1.91
CA LEU A 32 -12.83 2.01 1.15
C LEU A 32 -11.51 2.76 1.34
N PHE A 33 -10.98 2.74 2.56
CA PHE A 33 -9.70 3.33 2.92
C PHE A 33 -8.78 2.21 3.39
N VAL A 34 -7.55 2.22 2.89
CA VAL A 34 -6.57 1.17 3.19
C VAL A 34 -5.41 1.83 3.93
N GLY A 35 -5.26 1.49 5.22
CA GLY A 35 -4.11 1.87 6.02
C GLY A 35 -3.03 0.80 6.03
N GLU A 36 -1.89 1.10 6.66
CA GLU A 36 -0.76 0.17 6.77
C GLU A 36 -1.13 -1.11 7.54
N ALA A 37 -1.95 -1.00 8.58
CA ALA A 37 -2.44 -2.17 9.33
C ALA A 37 -3.23 -3.13 8.42
N ASP A 38 -4.10 -2.59 7.55
CA ASP A 38 -4.87 -3.37 6.59
C ASP A 38 -3.97 -4.06 5.56
N ILE A 39 -2.93 -3.36 5.10
CA ILE A 39 -1.92 -3.95 4.19
C ILE A 39 -1.22 -5.13 4.85
N ARG A 40 -0.78 -4.98 6.10
CA ARG A 40 -0.12 -6.06 6.84
C ARG A 40 -1.05 -7.25 7.04
N GLU A 41 -2.30 -7.02 7.46
CA GLU A 41 -3.29 -8.09 7.64
C GLU A 41 -3.56 -8.83 6.32
N ARG A 42 -3.74 -8.10 5.22
CA ARG A 42 -3.91 -8.67 3.89
C ARG A 42 -2.74 -9.55 3.46
N ARG A 43 -1.51 -9.11 3.72
CA ARG A 43 -0.30 -9.92 3.44
C ARG A 43 -0.31 -11.22 4.23
N VAL A 44 -0.66 -11.18 5.52
CA VAL A 44 -0.74 -12.38 6.37
C VAL A 44 -1.85 -13.32 5.87
N ALA A 45 -3.03 -12.80 5.55
CA ALA A 45 -4.14 -13.59 5.02
C ALA A 45 -3.78 -14.26 3.68
N PHE A 46 -3.18 -13.50 2.76
CA PHE A 46 -2.71 -14.03 1.48
C PHE A 46 -1.65 -15.12 1.67
N ASN A 47 -0.70 -14.93 2.60
CA ASN A 47 0.31 -15.94 2.88
C ASN A 47 -0.32 -17.27 3.31
N LYS A 48 -1.33 -17.23 4.19
CA LYS A 48 -2.08 -18.43 4.60
C LYS A 48 -2.78 -19.12 3.41
N ILE A 49 -3.37 -18.35 2.51
CA ILE A 49 -4.01 -18.87 1.29
C ILE A 49 -2.98 -19.57 0.40
N VAL A 50 -1.86 -18.92 0.10
CA VAL A 50 -0.80 -19.50 -0.74
C VAL A 50 -0.21 -20.76 -0.09
N GLN A 51 -0.04 -20.77 1.23
CA GLN A 51 0.38 -21.97 1.96
C GLN A 51 -0.63 -23.12 1.81
N ALA A 52 -1.94 -22.83 1.86
CA ALA A 52 -2.97 -23.85 1.65
C ALA A 52 -2.92 -24.39 0.21
N ILE A 53 -2.78 -23.51 -0.79
CA ILE A 53 -2.61 -23.87 -2.20
C ILE A 53 -1.37 -24.76 -2.39
N ALA A 54 -0.25 -24.43 -1.75
CA ALA A 54 1.01 -25.17 -1.87
C ALA A 54 0.97 -26.58 -1.25
N LYS A 55 0.09 -26.81 -0.26
CA LYS A 55 -0.09 -28.14 0.36
C LYS A 55 -0.83 -29.11 -0.55
N GLU A 56 -1.73 -28.59 -1.39
CA GLU A 56 -2.57 -29.40 -2.27
C GLU A 56 -1.91 -29.57 -3.63
N ARG A 57 -1.58 -30.81 -4.00
CA ARG A 57 -0.84 -31.10 -5.23
C ARG A 57 -1.53 -30.56 -6.49
N GLN A 58 -2.86 -30.67 -6.56
CA GLN A 58 -3.64 -30.22 -7.72
C GLN A 58 -3.61 -28.70 -7.89
N LEU A 59 -3.60 -27.96 -6.78
CA LEU A 59 -3.56 -26.50 -6.76
C LEU A 59 -2.15 -25.98 -7.00
N ALA A 60 -1.13 -26.63 -6.42
CA ALA A 60 0.27 -26.27 -6.59
C ALA A 60 0.76 -26.35 -8.04
N THR A 61 0.11 -27.18 -8.87
CA THR A 61 0.40 -27.30 -10.31
C THR A 61 -0.74 -26.78 -11.18
N SER A 62 -1.65 -25.98 -10.63
CA SER A 62 -2.80 -25.45 -11.36
C SER A 62 -2.35 -24.44 -12.43
N PRO A 63 -2.95 -24.45 -13.63
CA PRO A 63 -2.62 -23.49 -14.67
C PRO A 63 -2.92 -22.05 -14.23
N GLU A 64 -3.93 -21.83 -13.39
CA GLU A 64 -4.27 -20.53 -12.82
C GLU A 64 -3.15 -20.00 -11.92
N LEU A 65 -2.53 -20.86 -11.10
CA LEU A 65 -1.40 -20.46 -10.27
C LEU A 65 -0.17 -20.14 -11.14
N LEU A 66 0.11 -20.97 -12.14
CA LEU A 66 1.24 -20.75 -13.05
C LEU A 66 1.09 -19.44 -13.83
N ASP A 67 -0.12 -19.12 -14.31
CA ASP A 67 -0.44 -17.85 -14.96
C ASP A 67 -0.30 -16.68 -13.99
N PHE A 68 -0.85 -16.83 -12.78
CA PHE A 68 -0.74 -15.81 -11.73
C PHE A 68 0.72 -15.52 -11.32
N LEU A 69 1.59 -16.53 -11.36
CA LEU A 69 3.03 -16.39 -11.11
C LEU A 69 3.81 -15.88 -12.33
N GLY A 70 3.19 -15.78 -13.51
CA GLY A 70 3.83 -15.33 -14.76
C GLY A 70 4.65 -16.42 -15.45
N LEU A 71 4.40 -17.69 -15.16
CA LEU A 71 5.12 -18.84 -15.74
C LEU A 71 4.55 -19.28 -17.09
N ASN A 72 3.30 -18.89 -17.42
CA ASN A 72 2.62 -19.27 -18.66
C ASN A 72 2.73 -18.22 -19.77
N SER A 73 3.12 -16.99 -19.45
CA SER A 73 3.41 -15.98 -20.48
C SER A 73 4.71 -16.38 -21.16
N SER A 74 4.63 -16.79 -22.43
CA SER A 74 5.76 -16.93 -23.36
C SER A 74 6.38 -15.56 -23.69
N ASP A 75 6.52 -14.69 -22.70
CA ASP A 75 7.32 -13.50 -22.80
C ASP A 75 8.76 -13.89 -22.43
N PRO A 76 9.78 -13.51 -23.21
CA PRO A 76 11.18 -13.65 -22.82
C PRO A 76 11.51 -12.64 -21.71
N VAL A 77 10.81 -12.72 -20.58
CA VAL A 77 11.17 -12.02 -19.36
C VAL A 77 12.27 -12.85 -18.71
N ASP A 78 13.50 -12.38 -18.95
CA ASP A 78 14.72 -12.57 -18.18
C ASP A 78 14.58 -13.58 -17.03
N GLN A 79 15.16 -14.77 -17.20
CA GLN A 79 15.29 -15.86 -16.21
C GLN A 79 16.17 -15.44 -15.02
N LYS A 80 15.89 -14.30 -14.41
CA LYS A 80 16.59 -13.79 -13.24
C LYS A 80 15.81 -14.13 -11.97
N TRP A 81 15.41 -15.39 -11.84
CA TRP A 81 14.77 -15.92 -10.62
C TRP A 81 15.79 -16.20 -9.49
N GLU A 82 17.09 -16.03 -9.76
CA GLU A 82 18.17 -16.42 -8.87
C GLU A 82 18.44 -15.48 -7.68
N LYS A 83 17.72 -14.36 -7.52
CA LYS A 83 18.01 -13.38 -6.44
C LYS A 83 16.80 -12.67 -5.82
N TYR A 84 15.68 -13.35 -5.59
CA TYR A 84 14.63 -12.79 -4.74
C TYR A 84 14.26 -13.73 -3.58
N CYS A 85 15.12 -13.72 -2.57
CA CYS A 85 14.70 -13.82 -1.19
C CYS A 85 15.29 -12.63 -0.43
N PRO A 86 14.46 -11.61 -0.18
CA PRO A 86 14.55 -10.91 1.08
C PRO A 86 13.16 -10.90 1.71
N TYR A 87 12.97 -11.75 2.73
CA TYR A 87 12.22 -11.29 3.90
C TYR A 87 13.02 -10.12 4.51
N GLN A 88 13.05 -8.98 3.83
CA GLN A 88 13.42 -7.71 4.42
C GLN A 88 12.09 -7.04 4.73
N ILE A 89 11.69 -7.21 5.99
CA ILE A 89 10.85 -6.23 6.66
C ILE A 89 11.69 -4.96 6.64
N GLU A 90 11.56 -4.14 5.60
CA GLU A 90 12.05 -2.77 5.65
C GLU A 90 11.14 -2.03 6.63
N GLU A 91 11.54 -2.03 7.90
CA GLU A 91 11.22 -0.93 8.83
C GLU A 91 12.00 0.31 8.38
N GLY A 92 11.70 0.78 7.16
CA GLY A 92 12.13 2.07 6.67
C GLY A 92 11.12 3.10 7.15
N ASP A 93 11.37 3.69 8.32
CA ASP A 93 10.64 4.86 8.79
C ASP A 93 10.94 6.05 7.86
N PHE A 94 10.12 6.21 6.84
CA PHE A 94 10.18 7.28 5.82
C PHE A 94 10.17 8.69 6.43
N PHE A 95 9.82 8.83 7.72
CA PHE A 95 9.71 10.11 8.43
C PHE A 95 10.92 10.50 9.27
N LYS A 96 12.04 9.76 9.22
CA LYS A 96 13.28 10.26 9.83
C LYS A 96 13.88 11.38 8.97
N GLN A 97 13.35 12.58 9.21
CA GLN A 97 13.87 13.83 8.72
C GLN A 97 15.36 13.94 9.06
N GLU A 98 16.19 14.05 8.04
CA GLU A 98 17.55 14.54 8.14
C GLU A 98 17.50 15.92 8.82
N PRO A 99 18.40 16.25 9.77
CA PRO A 99 18.42 17.60 10.33
C PRO A 99 18.76 18.56 9.20
N LEU A 100 17.83 19.46 8.88
CA LEU A 100 18.08 20.61 8.02
C LEU A 100 19.29 21.35 8.58
N GLU A 101 20.44 21.27 7.90
CA GLU A 101 21.52 22.21 8.15
C GLU A 101 21.01 23.61 7.83
N GLU A 102 20.90 24.43 8.88
CA GLU A 102 20.41 25.79 8.80
C GLU A 102 21.24 26.61 7.79
N PRO A 103 20.62 27.24 6.77
CA PRO A 103 21.34 28.18 5.94
C PRO A 103 21.68 29.41 6.79
N LYS A 104 22.97 29.63 7.06
CA LYS A 104 23.48 30.85 7.70
C LYS A 104 23.20 32.06 6.81
N LEU A 105 22.03 32.67 7.01
CA LEU A 105 21.74 34.00 6.48
C LEU A 105 22.55 35.03 7.27
N HIS A 106 23.60 35.55 6.65
CA HIS A 106 24.27 36.77 7.13
C HIS A 106 23.34 37.95 6.84
N ILE A 107 22.45 38.24 7.78
CA ILE A 107 21.68 39.48 7.78
C ILE A 107 22.44 40.49 8.62
N GLY A 108 22.87 41.55 7.94
CA GLY A 108 23.57 42.68 8.54
C GLY A 108 22.73 43.36 9.61
N SER A 109 23.43 43.75 10.67
CA SER A 109 22.99 44.66 11.72
C SER A 109 22.26 45.88 11.15
N ASN A 110 21.06 46.18 11.65
CA ASN A 110 20.80 47.40 12.43
C ASN A 110 19.37 47.42 13.04
N PRO A 111 19.13 48.18 14.12
CA PRO A 111 18.04 47.97 15.06
C PRO A 111 16.88 48.98 14.91
N ALA A 112 15.74 48.66 15.54
CA ALA A 112 14.79 49.54 16.24
C ALA A 112 13.30 49.36 15.83
N GLU A 113 12.47 49.37 16.88
CA GLU A 113 11.08 49.87 16.97
C GLU A 113 9.90 48.95 16.60
N THR A 114 9.35 48.35 17.67
CA THR A 114 7.95 48.33 18.18
C THR A 114 6.75 48.67 17.27
N LEU A 115 5.61 48.01 17.55
CA LEU A 115 4.16 48.27 17.30
C LEU A 115 3.55 46.97 16.72
N ASP A 116 2.87 46.10 17.47
CA ASP A 116 1.57 46.17 18.18
C ASP A 116 0.36 46.53 17.29
N GLU A 117 -0.63 45.62 17.30
CA GLU A 117 -2.03 45.70 16.80
C GLU A 117 -2.17 45.76 15.25
N GLU A 118 -3.03 45.01 14.54
CA GLU A 118 -4.44 44.65 14.79
C GLU A 118 -4.79 43.28 14.14
N GLU A 119 -5.46 42.41 14.90
CA GLU A 119 -6.27 41.30 14.39
C GLU A 119 -7.59 41.87 13.86
N GLU A 120 -7.81 41.86 12.55
CA GLU A 120 -9.12 42.10 11.94
C GLU A 120 -9.72 40.75 11.54
N ASP A 121 -10.19 40.00 12.54
CA ASP A 121 -11.14 38.90 12.33
C ASP A 121 -12.51 39.52 12.01
N GLU A 122 -12.73 39.85 10.73
CA GLU A 122 -14.09 39.98 10.22
C GLU A 122 -14.71 38.57 10.19
N GLU A 123 -15.30 38.14 11.31
CA GLU A 123 -16.28 37.07 11.33
C GLU A 123 -17.47 37.48 10.44
N VAL A 124 -17.35 37.23 9.14
CA VAL A 124 -18.51 37.11 8.26
C VAL A 124 -19.33 35.95 8.79
N ASP A 125 -20.46 36.27 9.43
CA ASP A 125 -21.55 35.34 9.73
C ASP A 125 -22.03 34.70 8.41
N LEU A 126 -21.32 33.68 7.95
CA LEU A 126 -21.72 32.86 6.83
C LEU A 126 -22.89 32.01 7.32
N ASP A 127 -24.09 32.29 6.79
CA ASP A 127 -25.21 31.35 6.82
C ASP A 127 -24.66 29.96 6.45
N PRO A 128 -25.01 28.86 7.14
CA PRO A 128 -24.60 27.50 6.77
C PRO A 128 -24.84 27.13 5.29
N LEU A 129 -25.62 27.91 4.55
CA LEU A 129 -25.84 27.79 3.10
C LEU A 129 -24.91 28.66 2.21
N GLY A 130 -24.04 29.48 2.79
CA GLY A 130 -22.98 30.23 2.09
C GLY A 130 -23.45 31.37 1.19
N ILE A 131 -24.59 32.00 1.47
CA ILE A 131 -25.11 33.09 0.63
C ILE A 131 -24.80 34.44 1.28
N LEU A 132 -24.01 35.25 0.58
CA LEU A 132 -23.73 36.64 0.93
C LEU A 132 -24.99 37.48 0.70
N LYS A 133 -25.38 38.29 1.68
CA LYS A 133 -26.53 39.20 1.57
C LYS A 133 -26.11 40.58 1.08
#